data_AF-A0A8J3AJS5-F1
#
_entry.id   AF-A0A8J3AJS5-F1
#
_cell.length_a   1.000
_cell.length_b   1.000
_cell.length_c   1.000
_cell.angle_alpha   90.00
_cell.angle_beta   90.00
_cell.angle_gamma   90.00
#
_symmetry.space_group_name_H-M   'P 1'
#
loop_
_entity.id
_entity.type
_entity.pdbx_description
1 polymer ?
#
loop_
_entity_poly.entity_id
_entity_poly.type
_entity_poly.pdbx_seq_one_letter_code
_entity_poly.pdbx_strand_id
1 'polypeptide(L)'
;MCTGFIVVLVALAMQIVDHFHVIQLANRALDRVRRRVQVETQGHRGRGTDPLYRIRRTLITAQEHVSHDTSQRLASMLKLGDPHAEVAFTYRIKERLWETYQQHHYTQAEPMLDHLITTAKRASSPPEVQQLARTLNRWKPQILA
;
A
#
# COMPACT_ATOMS: atom_id res chain seq x y z
N MET A 1 -31.66 38.86 31.84
CA MET A 1 -31.69 38.79 30.37
C MET A 1 -30.25 38.85 29.86
N CYS A 2 -29.96 38.05 28.82
CA CYS A 2 -28.73 37.95 28.01
C CYS A 2 -27.52 37.27 28.69
N THR A 3 -27.33 35.93 28.62
CA THR A 3 -26.78 35.09 27.51
C THR A 3 -25.43 35.54 26.96
N GLY A 4 -24.45 34.63 26.95
CA GLY A 4 -23.25 34.80 26.14
C GLY A 4 -22.11 33.82 26.42
N PHE A 5 -22.37 32.51 26.36
CA PHE A 5 -21.34 31.48 26.22
C PHE A 5 -20.50 31.82 24.97
N ILE A 6 -19.20 32.08 25.12
CA ILE A 6 -18.28 32.16 23.99
C ILE A 6 -18.07 30.72 23.50
N VAL A 7 -18.95 30.28 22.61
CA VAL A 7 -18.76 29.07 21.81
C VAL A 7 -17.66 29.40 20.80
N VAL A 8 -16.46 28.88 21.05
CA VAL A 8 -15.40 28.85 20.04
C VAL A 8 -15.84 27.87 18.94
N LEU A 9 -16.38 28.41 17.85
CA LEU A 9 -16.67 27.70 16.61
C LEU A 9 -15.36 27.37 15.88
N VAL A 10 -14.75 26.21 16.16
CA VAL A 10 -13.79 25.61 15.22
C VAL A 10 -14.57 24.73 14.25
N ALA A 11 -15.25 25.35 13.29
CA ALA A 11 -16.14 24.66 12.34
C ALA A 11 -15.50 24.30 10.99
N LEU A 12 -14.17 24.34 10.86
CA LEU A 12 -13.47 24.05 9.59
C LEU A 12 -12.20 23.21 9.81
N ALA A 13 -12.29 22.13 10.58
CA ALA A 13 -11.22 21.13 10.61
C ALA A 13 -11.48 20.10 9.50
N MET A 14 -10.80 20.25 8.35
CA MET A 14 -10.79 19.22 7.30
C MET A 14 -9.82 18.10 7.71
N GLN A 15 -10.33 16.87 7.83
CA GLN A 15 -9.48 15.72 8.11
C GLN A 15 -8.74 15.31 6.83
N ILE A 16 -7.45 15.61 6.78
CA ILE A 16 -6.55 15.16 5.71
C ILE A 16 -5.85 13.90 6.19
N VAL A 17 -5.82 12.86 5.37
CA VAL A 17 -4.99 11.69 5.67
C VAL A 17 -3.61 11.95 5.10
N ASP A 18 -2.62 11.98 5.99
CA ASP A 18 -1.24 12.16 5.60
C ASP A 18 -0.71 10.98 4.76
N HIS A 19 -0.01 11.31 3.68
CA HIS A 19 0.55 10.38 2.71
C HIS A 19 1.38 9.27 3.36
N PHE A 20 2.21 9.62 4.36
CA PHE A 20 3.06 8.65 5.04
C PHE A 20 2.25 7.55 5.70
N HIS A 21 1.09 7.88 6.29
CA HIS A 21 0.22 6.91 6.95
C HIS A 21 -0.42 5.94 5.95
N VAL A 22 -0.78 6.40 4.76
CA VAL A 22 -1.39 5.58 3.71
C VAL A 22 -0.36 4.65 3.07
N ILE A 23 0.83 5.14 2.77
CA ILE A 23 1.93 4.29 2.28
C ILE A 23 2.35 3.30 3.36
N GLN A 24 2.40 3.71 4.63
CA GLN A 24 2.69 2.78 5.73
C GLN A 24 1.62 1.69 5.88
N LEU A 25 0.35 2.00 5.59
CA LEU A 25 -0.71 1.00 5.54
C LEU A 25 -0.47 -0.01 4.41
N ALA A 26 -0.10 0.44 3.21
CA ALA A 26 0.25 -0.43 2.10
C ALA A 26 1.50 -1.29 2.38
N ASN A 27 2.54 -0.72 3.00
CA ASN A 27 3.73 -1.44 3.46
C ASN A 27 3.37 -2.58 4.43
N ARG A 28 2.45 -2.31 5.37
CA ARG A 28 1.98 -3.32 6.32
C ARG A 28 1.19 -4.43 5.62
N ALA A 29 0.37 -4.11 4.61
CA ALA A 29 -0.33 -5.12 3.82
C ALA A 29 0.67 -6.00 3.05
N LEU A 30 1.65 -5.37 2.37
CA LEU A 30 2.71 -6.07 1.65
C LEU A 30 3.51 -7.02 2.53
N ASP A 31 3.91 -6.58 3.73
CA ASP A 31 4.65 -7.45 4.65
C ASP A 31 3.79 -8.61 5.18
N ARG A 32 2.48 -8.43 5.36
CA ARG A 32 1.58 -9.55 5.73
C ARG A 32 1.47 -10.58 4.62
N VAL A 33 1.21 -10.15 3.38
CA VAL A 33 1.17 -11.06 2.22
C VAL A 33 2.49 -11.82 2.10
N ARG A 34 3.62 -11.10 2.15
CA ARG A 34 4.96 -11.70 2.10
C ARG A 34 5.18 -12.75 3.18
N ARG A 35 4.79 -12.48 4.43
CA ARG A 35 4.92 -13.44 5.52
C ARG A 35 4.01 -14.66 5.33
N ARG A 36 2.77 -14.47 4.89
CA ARG A 36 1.83 -15.56 4.61
C ARG A 36 2.36 -16.47 3.51
N VAL A 37 2.65 -15.92 2.33
CA VAL A 37 3.19 -16.66 1.18
C VAL A 37 4.46 -17.41 1.56
N GLN A 38 5.35 -16.77 2.32
CA GLN A 38 6.58 -17.41 2.77
C GLN A 38 6.33 -18.59 3.72
N VAL A 39 5.42 -18.46 4.68
CA VAL A 39 5.07 -19.56 5.60
C VAL A 39 4.38 -20.69 4.83
N GLU A 40 3.45 -20.38 3.93
CA GLU A 40 2.75 -21.37 3.10
C GLU A 40 3.72 -22.13 2.19
N THR A 41 4.71 -21.44 1.62
CA THR A 41 5.67 -22.03 0.67
C THR A 41 6.79 -22.81 1.37
N GLN A 42 7.28 -22.33 2.52
CA GLN A 42 8.48 -22.88 3.17
C GLN A 42 8.17 -23.71 4.43
N GLY A 43 6.93 -23.66 4.95
CA GLY A 43 6.53 -24.37 6.16
C GLY A 43 7.10 -23.80 7.47
N HIS A 44 7.77 -22.64 7.43
CA HIS A 44 8.34 -22.00 8.61
C HIS A 44 8.31 -20.48 8.52
N ARG A 45 8.51 -19.82 9.68
CA ARG A 45 8.72 -18.38 9.72
C ARG A 45 10.00 -18.02 8.98
N GLY A 46 9.98 -16.86 8.30
CA GLY A 46 11.03 -16.50 7.36
C GLY A 46 12.46 -16.42 7.91
N ARG A 47 13.40 -16.96 7.13
CA ARG A 47 14.84 -17.04 7.41
C ARG A 47 15.65 -16.21 6.42
N GLY A 48 16.89 -15.88 6.79
CA GLY A 48 17.80 -15.09 5.96
C GLY A 48 18.14 -15.70 4.59
N THR A 49 18.00 -17.02 4.46
CA THR A 49 18.21 -17.76 3.21
C THR A 49 17.03 -17.68 2.24
N ASP A 50 15.85 -17.34 2.75
CA ASP A 50 14.61 -17.43 1.98
C ASP A 50 14.49 -16.25 1.00
N PRO A 51 14.09 -16.49 -0.26
CA PRO A 51 14.09 -15.45 -1.30
C PRO A 51 13.32 -14.19 -0.88
N LEU A 52 12.08 -14.35 -0.39
CA LEU A 52 11.23 -13.23 0.02
C LEU A 52 11.76 -12.46 1.24
N TYR A 53 12.45 -13.13 2.15
CA TYR A 53 13.04 -12.46 3.31
C TYR A 53 14.22 -11.58 2.91
N ARG A 54 15.02 -12.03 1.93
CA ARG A 54 16.19 -11.28 1.44
C ARG A 54 15.83 -9.94 0.81
N ILE A 55 14.64 -9.83 0.21
CA ILE A 55 14.16 -8.60 -0.46
C ILE A 55 13.21 -7.76 0.38
N ARG A 56 12.93 -8.13 1.64
CA ARG A 56 11.94 -7.44 2.50
C ARG A 56 12.15 -5.93 2.62
N ARG A 57 13.40 -5.46 2.60
CA ARG A 57 13.73 -4.02 2.68
C ARG A 57 13.49 -3.33 1.35
N THR A 58 13.95 -3.96 0.25
CA THR A 58 13.69 -3.48 -1.11
C THR A 58 12.21 -3.34 -1.41
N LEU A 59 11.38 -4.28 -0.92
CA LEU A 59 9.93 -4.24 -1.11
C LEU A 59 9.24 -3.00 -0.52
N ILE A 60 9.80 -2.37 0.52
CA ILE A 60 9.23 -1.16 1.13
C ILE A 60 9.92 0.13 0.66
N THR A 61 11.07 0.03 0.02
CA THR A 61 11.71 1.15 -0.67
C THR A 61 10.82 1.57 -1.86
N ALA A 62 10.68 2.87 -2.08
CA ALA A 62 9.95 3.39 -3.23
C ALA A 62 10.74 3.12 -4.52
N GLN A 63 10.04 2.78 -5.62
CA GLN A 63 10.69 2.29 -6.85
C GLN A 63 11.68 3.29 -7.45
N GLU A 64 11.47 4.60 -7.32
CA GLU A 64 12.40 5.63 -7.81
C GLU A 64 13.76 5.63 -7.08
N HIS A 65 13.85 5.01 -5.90
CA HIS A 65 15.08 4.87 -5.13
C HIS A 65 15.76 3.51 -5.33
N VAL A 66 15.19 2.63 -6.17
CA VAL A 66 15.72 1.29 -6.41
C VAL A 66 16.62 1.32 -7.65
N SER A 67 17.91 0.98 -7.49
CA SER A 67 18.83 0.86 -8.61
C SER A 67 18.42 -0.25 -9.58
N HIS A 68 18.88 -0.17 -10.84
CA HIS A 68 18.60 -1.20 -11.84
C HIS A 68 18.96 -2.61 -11.38
N ASP A 69 20.16 -2.80 -10.83
CA ASP A 69 20.63 -4.09 -10.30
C ASP A 69 19.76 -4.60 -9.15
N THR A 70 19.30 -3.69 -8.29
CA THR A 70 18.42 -4.02 -7.17
C THR A 70 17.03 -4.43 -7.68
N SER A 71 16.53 -3.78 -8.73
CA SER A 71 15.28 -4.15 -9.41
C SER A 71 15.37 -5.53 -10.07
N GLN A 72 16.49 -5.83 -10.74
CA GLN A 72 16.73 -7.17 -11.30
C GLN A 72 16.75 -8.23 -10.19
N ARG A 73 17.49 -7.97 -9.10
CA ARG A 73 17.52 -8.86 -7.93
C ARG A 73 16.14 -9.06 -7.33
N LEU A 74 15.33 -8.00 -7.22
CA LEU A 74 13.95 -8.07 -6.74
C LEU A 74 13.14 -9.03 -7.61
N ALA A 75 13.19 -8.86 -8.94
CA ALA A 75 12.48 -9.70 -9.89
C ALA A 75 12.91 -11.19 -9.78
N SER A 76 14.21 -11.47 -9.69
CA SER A 76 14.70 -12.84 -9.52
C SER A 76 14.22 -13.48 -8.22
N MET A 77 14.22 -12.74 -7.11
CA MET A 77 13.81 -13.27 -5.80
C MET A 77 12.29 -13.47 -5.72
N LEU A 78 11.50 -12.61 -6.37
CA LEU A 78 10.06 -12.82 -6.53
C LEU A 78 9.79 -14.09 -7.36
N LYS A 79 10.48 -14.28 -8.48
CA LYS A 79 10.35 -15.50 -9.29
C LYS A 79 10.63 -16.79 -8.50
N LEU A 80 11.55 -16.74 -7.55
CA LEU A 80 11.93 -17.90 -6.72
C LEU A 80 11.02 -18.12 -5.51
N GLY A 81 10.42 -17.06 -4.95
CA GLY A 81 9.76 -17.11 -3.65
C GLY A 81 8.27 -16.78 -3.65
N ASP A 82 7.70 -16.34 -4.77
CA ASP A 82 6.32 -15.89 -4.88
C ASP A 82 5.55 -16.70 -5.94
N PRO A 83 5.24 -17.98 -5.68
CA PRO A 83 4.74 -18.92 -6.68
C PRO A 83 3.41 -18.49 -7.33
N HIS A 84 2.61 -17.69 -6.62
CA HIS A 84 1.32 -17.18 -7.09
C HIS A 84 1.33 -15.68 -7.40
N ALA A 85 2.52 -15.06 -7.44
CA ALA A 85 2.71 -13.63 -7.70
C ALA A 85 1.94 -12.70 -6.75
N GLU A 86 1.57 -13.16 -5.54
CA GLU A 86 0.78 -12.39 -4.59
C GLU A 86 1.60 -11.23 -3.99
N VAL A 87 2.88 -11.47 -3.69
CA VAL A 87 3.79 -10.44 -3.18
C VAL A 87 4.10 -9.43 -4.27
N ALA A 88 4.37 -9.89 -5.50
CA ALA A 88 4.62 -9.06 -6.66
C ALA A 88 3.41 -8.17 -6.99
N PHE A 89 2.19 -8.74 -6.97
CA PHE A 89 0.95 -8.00 -7.14
C PHE A 89 0.77 -6.93 -6.06
N THR A 90 0.99 -7.29 -4.79
CA THR A 90 0.84 -6.36 -3.68
C THR A 90 1.88 -5.23 -3.74
N TYR A 91 3.12 -5.55 -4.14
CA TYR A 91 4.16 -4.55 -4.38
C TYR A 91 3.72 -3.55 -5.45
N ARG A 92 3.13 -4.03 -6.56
CA ARG A 92 2.58 -3.14 -7.61
C ARG A 92 1.42 -2.28 -7.14
N ILE A 93 0.55 -2.80 -6.27
CA ILE A 93 -0.50 -1.98 -5.64
C ILE A 93 0.12 -0.87 -4.79
N LYS A 94 1.16 -1.15 -4.01
CA LYS A 94 1.89 -0.13 -3.24
C LYS A 94 2.52 0.93 -4.15
N GLU A 95 3.26 0.53 -5.19
CA GLU A 95 3.87 1.49 -6.13
C GLU A 95 2.80 2.33 -6.84
N ARG A 96 1.69 1.73 -7.27
CA ARG A 96 0.61 2.48 -7.92
C ARG A 96 -0.02 3.49 -6.97
N LEU A 97 -0.13 3.16 -5.69
CA LEU A 97 -0.60 4.10 -4.66
C LEU A 97 0.38 5.26 -4.48
N TRP A 98 1.69 4.99 -4.48
CA TRP A 98 2.72 6.01 -4.46
C TRP A 98 2.60 6.94 -5.68
N GLU A 99 2.48 6.39 -6.90
CA GLU A 99 2.29 7.15 -8.13
C GLU A 99 1.06 8.07 -8.10
N THR A 100 -0.03 7.67 -7.43
CA THR A 100 -1.22 8.51 -7.24
C THR A 100 -0.89 9.80 -6.49
N TYR A 101 -0.03 9.73 -5.48
CA TYR A 101 0.38 10.90 -4.71
C TYR A 101 1.40 11.78 -5.41
N GLN A 102 2.08 11.25 -6.43
CA GLN A 102 2.94 12.04 -7.30
C GLN A 102 2.14 12.88 -8.31
N GLN A 103 0.82 12.70 -8.40
CA GLN A 103 -0.02 13.51 -9.27
C GLN A 103 -0.32 14.87 -8.64
N HIS A 104 -0.15 15.94 -9.41
CA HIS A 104 -0.43 17.31 -8.95
C HIS A 104 -1.90 17.72 -9.16
N HIS A 105 -2.69 16.91 -9.87
CA HIS A 105 -4.07 17.22 -10.24
C HIS A 105 -5.04 16.13 -9.80
N TYR A 106 -6.12 16.55 -9.15
CA TYR A 106 -7.21 15.68 -8.71
C TYR A 106 -7.78 14.84 -9.87
N THR A 107 -7.92 15.43 -11.06
CA THR A 107 -8.43 14.77 -12.27
C THR A 107 -7.56 13.61 -12.75
N GLN A 108 -6.30 13.52 -12.30
CA GLN A 108 -5.40 12.41 -12.54
C GLN A 108 -5.37 11.44 -11.35
N ALA A 109 -5.33 11.97 -10.12
CA ALA A 109 -5.23 11.17 -8.90
C ALA A 109 -6.49 10.32 -8.63
N GLU A 110 -7.69 10.90 -8.76
CA GLU A 110 -8.94 10.18 -8.49
C GLU A 110 -9.11 8.91 -9.35
N PRO A 111 -9.05 8.97 -10.70
CA PRO A 111 -9.25 7.77 -11.51
C PRO A 111 -8.16 6.71 -11.27
N MET A 112 -6.93 7.14 -10.94
CA MET A 112 -5.85 6.22 -10.56
C MET A 112 -6.17 5.48 -9.27
N LEU A 113 -6.66 6.19 -8.24
CA LEU A 113 -7.05 5.60 -6.97
C LEU A 113 -8.27 4.68 -7.11
N ASP A 114 -9.27 5.07 -7.90
CA ASP A 114 -10.46 4.24 -8.17
C ASP A 114 -10.11 2.95 -8.90
N HIS A 115 -9.24 3.03 -9.92
CA HIS A 115 -8.76 1.85 -10.63
C HIS A 115 -7.95 0.92 -9.73
N LEU A 116 -7.09 1.48 -8.86
CA LEU A 116 -6.33 0.73 -7.86
C LEU A 116 -7.27 -0.01 -6.90
N ILE A 117 -8.24 0.71 -6.31
CA ILE A 117 -9.22 0.13 -5.37
C ILE A 117 -10.02 -0.98 -6.04
N THR A 118 -10.48 -0.75 -7.27
CA THR A 118 -11.25 -1.73 -8.04
C THR A 118 -10.44 -2.99 -8.31
N THR A 119 -9.18 -2.84 -8.69
CA THR A 119 -8.26 -3.95 -8.94
C THR A 119 -8.00 -4.74 -7.66
N ALA A 120 -7.73 -4.05 -6.55
CA ALA A 120 -7.40 -4.65 -5.25
C ALA A 120 -8.61 -5.32 -4.56
N LYS A 121 -9.85 -4.98 -4.95
CA LYS A 121 -11.09 -5.61 -4.45
C LYS A 121 -11.45 -6.93 -5.14
N ARG A 122 -10.78 -7.30 -6.23
CA ARG A 122 -11.09 -8.54 -6.97
C ARG A 122 -10.92 -9.76 -6.05
N ALA A 123 -11.77 -10.77 -6.23
CA ALA A 123 -11.72 -11.99 -5.43
C ALA A 123 -10.37 -12.75 -5.56
N SER A 124 -9.68 -12.58 -6.68
CA SER A 124 -8.33 -13.13 -6.90
C SER A 124 -7.21 -12.36 -6.20
N SER A 125 -7.49 -11.18 -5.62
CA SER A 125 -6.48 -10.43 -4.87
C SER A 125 -6.24 -11.06 -3.49
N PRO A 126 -5.02 -10.97 -2.95
CA PRO A 126 -4.73 -11.40 -1.58
C PRO A 126 -5.73 -10.79 -0.58
N PRO A 127 -6.20 -11.53 0.44
CA PRO A 127 -7.17 -11.02 1.41
C PRO A 127 -6.68 -9.75 2.13
N GLU A 128 -5.37 -9.62 2.37
CA GLU A 128 -4.77 -8.43 2.95
C GLU A 128 -4.86 -7.21 2.03
N VAL A 129 -4.77 -7.42 0.71
CA VAL A 129 -4.94 -6.38 -0.31
C VAL A 129 -6.40 -5.98 -0.43
N GLN A 130 -7.33 -6.93 -0.35
CA GLN A 130 -8.76 -6.61 -0.29
C GLN A 130 -9.09 -5.78 0.96
N GLN A 131 -8.49 -6.09 2.11
CA GLN A 131 -8.63 -5.29 3.33
C GLN A 131 -8.07 -3.87 3.14
N LEU A 132 -6.86 -3.74 2.57
CA LEU A 132 -6.28 -2.45 2.21
C LEU A 132 -7.24 -1.64 1.33
N ALA A 133 -7.80 -2.26 0.28
CA ALA A 133 -8.72 -1.60 -0.64
C ALA A 133 -9.99 -1.09 0.04
N ARG A 134 -10.55 -1.84 1.00
CA ARG A 134 -11.69 -1.38 1.82
C ARG A 134 -11.32 -0.13 2.63
N THR A 135 -10.13 -0.10 3.22
CA THR A 135 -9.65 1.08 3.96
C THR A 135 -9.44 2.26 3.02
N LEU A 136 -8.73 2.09 1.90
CA LEU A 136 -8.51 3.16 0.92
C LEU A 136 -9.85 3.74 0.41
N ASN A 137 -10.82 2.89 0.11
CA ASN A 137 -12.15 3.32 -0.33
C ASN A 137 -12.90 4.12 0.73
N ARG A 138 -12.80 3.72 2.00
CA ARG A 138 -13.43 4.45 3.12
C ARG A 138 -12.83 5.84 3.30
N TRP A 139 -11.53 5.97 3.08
CA TRP A 139 -10.77 7.22 3.28
C TRP A 139 -10.50 7.99 1.98
N LYS A 140 -11.12 7.59 0.86
CA LYS A 140 -10.88 8.19 -0.46
C LYS A 140 -11.05 9.72 -0.46
N PRO A 141 -12.11 10.30 0.15
CA PRO A 141 -12.27 11.74 0.18
C PRO A 141 -11.13 12.47 0.88
N GLN A 142 -10.60 11.91 1.97
CA GLN A 142 -9.51 12.50 2.75
C GLN A 142 -8.12 12.26 2.14
N ILE A 143 -7.99 11.24 1.29
CA ILE A 143 -6.77 10.94 0.53
C ILE A 143 -6.62 11.89 -0.67
N LEU A 144 -7.73 12.30 -1.27
CA LEU A 144 -7.78 13.19 -2.43
C LEU A 144 -8.04 14.66 -2.06
N ALA A 145 -8.13 14.97 -0.76
CA ALA A 145 -8.39 16.30 -0.22
C ALA A 145 -7.19 17.26 -0.39
#